data_AF-A0A955KXF4-F1
#
_entry.id   AF-A0A955KXF4-F1
#
_cell.length_a   1.000
_cell.length_b   1.000
_cell.length_c   1.000
_cell.angle_alpha   90.00
_cell.angle_beta   90.00
_cell.angle_gamma   90.00
#
_symmetry.space_group_name_H-M   'P 1'
#
loop_
_entity.id
_entity.type
_entity.pdbx_description
1 polymer ?
#
loop_
_entity_poly.entity_id
_entity_poly.type
_entity_poly.pdbx_seq_one_letter_code
_entity_poly.pdbx_strand_id
1 'polypeptide(L)'
;MKTTTSKYKLVMAFTMFILFVSFSTPFVARADVLSDRINDISAATDQTTFVKGVLELSIPLSVFALIGLSGYAGFLLITSQGDPEKLGQAREVLTNAILGFGLIILSVAVLVIIQNLLNLPNIP
;
A
#
# COMPACT_ATOMS: atom_id res chain seq x y z
N MET A 1 1.99 21.83 -38.90
CA MET A 1 1.06 22.06 -37.78
C MET A 1 1.27 20.96 -36.74
N LYS A 2 2.24 21.12 -35.83
CA LYS A 2 2.75 20.04 -34.96
C LYS A 2 3.18 20.60 -33.59
N THR A 3 2.29 21.31 -32.90
CA THR A 3 2.63 21.98 -31.62
C THR A 3 1.60 21.79 -30.51
N THR A 4 0.49 21.10 -30.75
CA THR A 4 -0.59 20.96 -29.74
C THR A 4 -0.38 19.80 -28.78
N THR A 5 0.43 18.79 -29.11
CA THR A 5 0.64 17.57 -28.30
C THR A 5 1.46 17.79 -27.02
N SER A 6 2.20 18.90 -26.91
CA SER A 6 3.02 19.24 -25.73
C SER A 6 2.19 19.75 -24.56
N LYS A 7 1.14 20.54 -24.84
CA LYS A 7 0.30 21.16 -23.80
C LYS A 7 -0.49 20.13 -23.00
N TYR A 8 -1.04 19.11 -23.66
CA TYR A 8 -1.79 18.03 -22.99
C TYR A 8 -0.89 17.10 -22.17
N LYS A 9 0.37 16.87 -22.59
CA LYS A 9 1.35 16.13 -21.80
C LYS A 9 1.71 16.87 -20.51
N LEU A 10 1.87 18.19 -20.58
CA LEU A 10 2.11 19.03 -19.42
C LEU A 10 0.91 19.02 -18.46
N VAL A 11 -0.31 19.17 -18.99
CA VAL A 11 -1.55 19.11 -18.19
C VAL A 11 -1.74 17.73 -17.56
N MET A 12 -1.48 16.64 -18.30
CA MET A 12 -1.55 15.27 -17.78
C MET A 12 -0.50 15.01 -16.69
N ALA A 13 0.73 15.50 -16.86
CA ALA A 13 1.77 15.39 -15.83
C ALA A 13 1.41 16.18 -14.57
N PHE A 14 0.80 17.36 -14.72
CA PHE A 14 0.37 18.19 -13.60
C PHE A 14 -0.81 17.55 -12.84
N THR A 15 -1.81 17.01 -13.55
CA THR A 15 -2.92 16.25 -12.94
C THR A 15 -2.41 14.99 -12.23
N MET A 16 -1.42 14.30 -12.81
CA MET A 16 -0.82 13.10 -12.21
C MET A 16 0.00 13.45 -10.96
N PHE A 17 0.68 14.60 -10.95
CA PHE A 17 1.37 15.12 -9.77
C PHE A 17 0.40 15.48 -8.64
N ILE A 18 -0.74 16.11 -8.95
CA ILE A 18 -1.79 16.42 -7.97
C ILE A 18 -2.41 15.14 -7.38
N LEU A 19 -2.64 14.13 -8.21
CA LEU A 19 -3.11 12.81 -7.76
C LEU A 19 -2.08 12.14 -6.85
N PHE A 20 -0.80 12.21 -7.21
CA PHE A 20 0.30 11.66 -6.42
C PHE A 20 0.42 12.33 -5.04
N VAL A 21 0.32 13.66 -4.99
CA VAL A 21 0.34 14.42 -3.73
C VAL A 21 -0.88 14.08 -2.88
N SER A 22 -2.08 14.03 -3.47
CA SER A 22 -3.32 13.68 -2.75
C SER A 22 -3.27 12.26 -2.18
N PHE A 23 -2.68 11.33 -2.92
CA PHE A 23 -2.49 9.95 -2.49
C PHE A 23 -1.41 9.80 -1.40
N SER A 24 -0.44 10.72 -1.33
CA SER A 24 0.60 10.76 -0.28
C SER A 24 0.13 11.36 1.04
N THR A 25 -0.83 12.30 1.03
CA THR A 25 -1.33 12.94 2.27
C THR A 25 -1.81 11.99 3.38
N PRO A 26 -2.60 10.92 3.11
CA PRO A 26 -3.00 10.00 4.17
C PRO A 26 -1.83 9.17 4.73
N PHE A 27 -0.73 9.04 3.99
CA PHE A 27 0.47 8.34 4.45
C PHE A 27 1.26 9.20 5.45
N VAL A 28 1.48 10.48 5.14
CA VAL A 28 2.24 11.39 6.02
C VAL A 28 1.51 11.62 7.35
N ALA A 29 0.18 11.79 7.32
CA ALA A 29 -0.62 11.93 8.54
C ALA A 29 -0.56 10.71 9.46
N ARG A 30 -0.34 9.50 8.89
CA ARG A 30 -0.18 8.26 9.65
C ARG A 30 1.26 7.98 10.09
N ALA A 31 2.25 8.71 9.57
CA ALA A 31 3.63 8.60 10.00
C ALA A 31 3.93 9.36 11.31
N ASP A 32 3.20 10.46 11.57
CA ASP A 32 3.38 11.28 12.77
C ASP A 32 2.87 10.54 14.03
N VAL A 33 1.66 9.98 13.96
CA VAL A 33 1.12 9.09 15.00
C VAL A 33 1.98 7.84 15.23
N LEU A 34 2.68 7.38 14.19
CA LEU A 34 3.59 6.24 14.29
C LEU A 34 4.90 6.63 14.98
N SER A 35 5.39 7.85 14.79
CA SER A 35 6.56 8.38 15.50
C SER A 35 6.30 8.51 17.00
N ASP A 36 5.12 9.01 17.37
CA ASP A 36 4.69 9.10 18.76
C ASP A 36 4.57 7.70 19.41
N ARG A 37 4.04 6.72 18.67
CA ARG A 37 3.89 5.34 19.18
C ARG A 37 5.20 4.56 19.20
N ILE A 38 6.15 4.84 18.30
CA ILE A 38 7.52 4.28 18.35
C ILE A 38 8.26 4.78 19.60
N ASN A 39 8.10 6.05 19.97
CA ASN A 39 8.68 6.59 21.20
C ASN A 39 8.08 5.92 22.46
N ASP A 40 6.77 5.66 22.48
CA ASP A 40 6.11 4.91 23.56
C ASP A 40 6.56 3.43 23.61
N ILE A 41 6.85 2.81 22.46
CA ILE A 41 7.36 1.43 22.38
C ILE A 41 8.79 1.32 22.90
N SER A 42 9.67 2.30 22.59
CA SER A 42 11.02 2.35 23.15
C SER A 42 11.04 2.56 24.66
N ALA A 43 9.95 3.08 25.24
CA ALA A 43 9.78 3.26 26.68
C ALA A 43 9.06 2.10 27.39
N ALA A 44 8.35 1.23 26.67
CA ALA A 44 7.48 0.20 27.27
C ALA A 44 8.08 -1.22 27.19
N THR A 45 8.14 -1.88 28.35
CA THR A 45 8.44 -3.33 28.48
C THR A 45 7.20 -4.21 28.18
N ASP A 46 6.08 -3.60 27.74
CA ASP A 46 4.79 -4.27 27.52
C ASP A 46 4.65 -4.88 26.12
N GLN A 47 4.35 -6.18 26.06
CA GLN A 47 4.11 -6.96 24.84
C GLN A 47 3.01 -6.38 23.94
N THR A 48 2.03 -5.69 24.53
CA THR A 48 0.88 -5.13 23.80
C THR A 48 1.28 -3.91 22.97
N THR A 49 2.21 -3.09 23.45
CA THR A 49 2.70 -1.90 22.73
C THR A 49 3.51 -2.31 21.51
N PHE A 50 4.33 -3.36 21.63
CA PHE A 50 5.11 -3.91 20.51
C PHE A 50 4.21 -4.40 19.36
N VAL A 51 3.16 -5.18 19.68
CA VAL A 51 2.21 -5.69 18.68
C VAL A 51 1.52 -4.52 17.97
N LYS A 52 1.10 -3.49 18.70
CA LYS A 52 0.42 -2.34 18.09
C LYS A 52 1.35 -1.48 17.22
N GLY A 53 2.63 -1.36 17.54
CA GLY A 53 3.61 -0.67 16.68
C GLY A 53 3.88 -1.40 15.37
N VAL A 54 4.01 -2.73 15.44
CA VAL A 54 4.19 -3.56 14.24
C VAL A 54 2.98 -3.48 13.32
N LEU A 55 1.77 -3.48 13.88
CA LEU A 55 0.52 -3.37 13.11
C LEU A 55 0.38 -2.00 12.43
N GLU A 56 0.71 -0.91 13.13
CA GLU A 56 0.64 0.43 12.55
C GLU A 56 1.68 0.72 11.49
N LEU A 57 2.86 0.08 11.54
CA LEU A 57 3.84 0.16 10.45
C LEU A 57 3.43 -0.75 9.28
N SER A 58 2.91 -1.95 9.55
CA SER A 58 2.61 -2.95 8.51
C SER A 58 1.44 -2.57 7.60
N ILE A 59 0.34 -2.03 8.15
CA ILE A 59 -0.86 -1.71 7.38
C ILE A 59 -0.59 -0.66 6.26
N PRO A 60 -0.03 0.52 6.55
CA PRO A 60 0.21 1.52 5.52
C PRO A 60 1.26 1.07 4.51
N LEU A 61 2.29 0.33 4.93
CA LEU A 61 3.33 -0.22 4.05
C LEU A 61 2.75 -1.20 3.03
N SER A 62 1.87 -2.09 3.50
CA SER A 62 1.19 -3.08 2.66
C SER A 62 0.30 -2.44 1.60
N VAL A 63 -0.54 -1.48 2.00
CA VAL A 63 -1.45 -0.77 1.08
C VAL A 63 -0.66 0.05 0.04
N PHE A 64 0.44 0.67 0.47
CA PHE A 64 1.34 1.40 -0.44
C PHE A 64 1.98 0.48 -1.47
N ALA A 65 2.54 -0.66 -1.05
CA ALA A 65 3.13 -1.64 -1.95
C ALA A 65 2.11 -2.20 -2.95
N LEU A 66 0.89 -2.51 -2.49
CA LEU A 66 -0.19 -3.00 -3.35
C LEU A 66 -0.54 -1.98 -4.44
N ILE A 67 -0.77 -0.72 -4.06
CA ILE A 67 -1.20 0.30 -5.01
C ILE A 67 -0.05 0.72 -5.94
N GLY A 68 1.19 0.72 -5.46
CA GLY A 68 2.38 0.95 -6.29
C GLY A 68 2.57 -0.13 -7.36
N LEU A 69 2.54 -1.41 -6.97
CA LEU A 69 2.67 -2.53 -7.91
C LEU A 69 1.46 -2.63 -8.84
N SER A 70 0.23 -2.49 -8.32
CA SER A 70 -0.98 -2.60 -9.17
C SER A 70 -1.09 -1.43 -10.14
N GLY A 71 -0.69 -0.22 -9.73
CA GLY A 71 -0.63 0.96 -10.58
C GLY A 71 0.40 0.81 -11.70
N TYR A 72 1.61 0.32 -11.37
CA TYR A 72 2.64 0.03 -12.37
C TYR A 72 2.21 -1.07 -13.35
N ALA A 73 1.65 -2.17 -12.84
CA ALA A 73 1.14 -3.25 -13.66
C ALA A 73 -0.03 -2.79 -14.54
N GLY A 74 -0.96 -1.99 -14.01
CA GLY A 74 -2.06 -1.40 -14.78
C GLY A 74 -1.59 -0.46 -15.89
N PHE A 75 -0.59 0.37 -15.61
CA PHE A 75 0.03 1.22 -16.62
C PHE A 75 0.75 0.40 -17.70
N LEU A 76 1.48 -0.65 -17.28
CA LEU A 76 2.14 -1.56 -18.19
C LEU A 76 1.12 -2.29 -19.07
N LEU A 77 0.00 -2.77 -18.53
CA LEU A 77 -1.09 -3.38 -19.30
C LEU A 77 -1.67 -2.43 -20.36
N ILE A 78 -1.95 -1.18 -19.99
CA ILE A 78 -2.54 -0.17 -20.90
C ILE A 78 -1.53 0.24 -21.98
N THR A 79 -0.25 0.39 -21.63
CA THR A 79 0.79 0.86 -22.56
C THR A 79 1.37 -0.26 -23.43
N SER A 80 1.06 -1.53 -23.15
CA SER A 80 1.67 -2.68 -23.82
C SER A 80 1.29 -2.83 -25.30
N GLN A 81 0.26 -2.15 -25.82
CA GLN A 81 -0.05 -2.04 -27.26
C GLN A 81 0.05 -3.35 -28.10
N GLY A 82 -0.15 -4.53 -27.48
CA GLY A 82 -0.07 -5.83 -28.15
C GLY A 82 1.26 -6.58 -28.04
N ASP A 83 2.24 -6.06 -27.28
CA ASP A 83 3.49 -6.77 -26.96
C ASP A 83 3.21 -7.85 -25.87
N PRO A 84 3.33 -9.15 -26.21
CA PRO A 84 3.01 -10.24 -25.28
C PRO A 84 3.95 -10.29 -24.08
N GLU A 85 5.18 -9.76 -24.18
CA GLU A 85 6.17 -9.83 -23.11
C GLU A 85 5.80 -8.88 -21.95
N LYS A 86 5.39 -7.66 -22.27
CA LYS A 86 4.98 -6.67 -21.26
C LYS A 86 3.62 -6.98 -20.65
N LEU A 87 2.72 -7.59 -21.43
CA LEU A 87 1.46 -8.14 -20.92
C LEU A 87 1.70 -9.30 -19.95
N GLY A 88 2.65 -10.18 -20.25
CA GLY A 88 3.06 -11.27 -19.37
C GLY A 88 3.63 -10.76 -18.05
N GLN A 89 4.61 -9.85 -18.12
CA GLN A 89 5.22 -9.25 -16.92
C GLN A 89 4.19 -8.50 -16.08
N ALA A 90 3.28 -7.75 -16.68
CA ALA A 90 2.26 -7.03 -15.93
C ALA A 90 1.32 -7.98 -15.16
N ARG A 91 0.94 -9.11 -15.76
CA ARG A 91 0.13 -10.14 -15.10
C ARG A 91 0.88 -10.83 -13.97
N GLU A 92 2.17 -11.08 -14.14
CA GLU A 92 3.02 -11.68 -13.11
C GLU A 92 3.15 -10.73 -11.91
N VAL A 93 3.43 -9.44 -12.15
CA VAL A 93 3.49 -8.41 -11.11
C VAL A 93 2.14 -8.28 -10.39
N LEU A 94 1.03 -8.27 -11.12
CA LEU A 94 -0.32 -8.25 -10.53
C LEU A 94 -0.58 -9.48 -9.66
N THR A 95 -0.25 -10.67 -10.17
CA THR A 95 -0.45 -11.93 -9.44
C THR A 95 0.36 -11.96 -8.16
N ASN A 96 1.63 -11.56 -8.23
CA ASN A 96 2.52 -11.48 -7.06
C ASN A 96 2.03 -10.44 -6.04
N ALA A 97 1.54 -9.28 -6.50
CA ALA A 97 0.97 -8.26 -5.62
C ALA A 97 -0.30 -8.75 -4.91
N ILE A 98 -1.20 -9.43 -5.63
CA ILE A 98 -2.43 -9.99 -5.06
C ILE A 98 -2.11 -11.12 -4.07
N LEU A 99 -1.16 -12.00 -4.41
CA LEU A 99 -0.74 -13.09 -3.52
C LEU A 99 -0.12 -12.55 -2.22
N GLY A 100 0.75 -11.54 -2.31
CA GLY A 100 1.33 -10.89 -1.13
C GLY A 100 0.26 -10.24 -0.25
N PHE A 101 -0.69 -9.52 -0.85
CA PHE A 101 -1.76 -8.88 -0.10
C PHE A 101 -2.74 -9.89 0.51
N GLY A 102 -3.09 -10.94 -0.22
CA GLY A 102 -3.92 -12.05 0.26
C GLY A 102 -3.30 -12.75 1.47
N LEU A 103 -1.97 -12.93 1.48
CA LEU A 103 -1.23 -13.50 2.60
C LEU A 103 -1.32 -12.62 3.86
N ILE A 104 -1.24 -11.29 3.70
CA ILE A 104 -1.34 -10.35 4.82
C ILE A 104 -2.75 -10.40 5.44
N ILE A 105 -3.80 -10.41 4.61
CA ILE A 105 -5.18 -10.56 5.08
C ILE A 105 -5.35 -11.88 5.83
N LEU A 106 -4.82 -12.97 5.27
CA LEU A 106 -4.87 -14.29 5.91
C LEU A 106 -4.19 -14.29 7.28
N SER A 107 -3.04 -13.63 7.40
CA SER A 107 -2.32 -13.49 8.68
C SER A 107 -3.19 -12.82 9.74
N VAL A 108 -3.84 -11.71 9.40
CA VAL A 108 -4.75 -11.01 10.33
C VAL A 108 -5.99 -11.85 10.62
N ALA A 109 -6.52 -12.56 9.63
CA ALA A 109 -7.68 -13.42 9.81
C ALA A 109 -7.42 -14.52 10.85
N VAL A 110 -6.24 -15.15 10.84
CA VAL A 110 -5.85 -16.14 11.84
C VAL A 110 -5.83 -15.54 13.25
N LEU A 111 -5.27 -14.34 13.41
CA LEU A 111 -5.26 -13.64 14.71
C LEU A 111 -6.69 -13.35 15.21
N VAL A 112 -7.57 -12.88 14.34
CA VAL A 112 -8.99 -12.61 14.68
C VAL A 112 -9.72 -13.89 15.06
N ILE A 113 -9.47 -14.99 14.36
CA ILE A 113 -10.05 -16.30 14.69
C ILE A 113 -9.59 -16.73 16.09
N ILE A 114 -8.29 -16.63 16.39
CA ILE A 114 -7.75 -16.98 17.72
C ILE A 114 -8.37 -16.11 18.82
N GLN A 115 -8.51 -14.79 18.59
CA GLN A 115 -9.15 -13.88 19.54
C GLN A 115 -10.62 -14.26 19.81
N ASN A 116 -11.37 -14.59 18.76
CA ASN A 116 -12.76 -15.03 18.88
C ASN A 116 -12.90 -16.37 19.59
N LEU A 117 -11.97 -17.30 19.38
CA LEU A 117 -11.96 -18.62 20.03
C LEU A 117 -11.57 -18.53 21.52
N LEU A 118 -10.67 -17.60 21.87
CA LEU A 118 -10.20 -17.40 23.25
C LEU A 118 -10.99 -16.31 24.00
N ASN A 119 -12.00 -15.72 23.36
CA ASN A 119 -12.84 -14.64 23.87
C ASN A 119 -12.03 -13.46 24.46
N LEU A 120 -10.85 -13.19 23.88
CA LEU A 120 -9.95 -12.15 24.35
C LEU A 120 -10.54 -10.77 24.06
N PRO A 121 -10.39 -9.79 24.98
CA PRO A 121 -10.81 -8.42 24.72
C PRO A 121 -10.12 -7.90 23.45
N ASN A 122 -10.94 -7.38 22.54
CA ASN A 122 -10.51 -6.81 21.27
C ASN A 122 -9.46 -5.73 21.53
N ILE A 123 -8.23 -5.99 21.13
CA ILE A 123 -7.12 -5.03 21.22
C ILE A 123 -7.31 -4.01 20.10
N PRO A 124 -7.55 -2.72 20.41
CA PRO A 124 -7.60 -1.68 19.39
C PRO A 124 -6.22 -1.45 18.78
#